data_AF-A0A412HMY3-F1
#
_entry.id   AF-A0A412HMY3-F1
#
_cell.length_a   1.000
_cell.length_b   1.000
_cell.length_c   1.000
_cell.angle_alpha   90.00
_cell.angle_beta   90.00
_cell.angle_gamma   90.00
#
_symmetry.space_group_name_H-M   'P 1'
#
loop_
_entity.id
_entity.type
_entity.pdbx_description
1 polymer ?
#
loop_
_entity_poly.entity_id
_entity_poly.type
_entity_poly.pdbx_seq_one_letter_code
_entity_poly.pdbx_strand_id
1 'polypeptide(L)' 'MESQVKQEKIAKARIEKAEPVFIEMFGYEPMFYGHICEYADLLEESISSGESKLMEHDSSIFL' A
#
# COMPACT_ATOMS: atom_id res chain seq x y z
N MET A 1 -2.40 -21.52 -10.96
CA MET A 1 -3.46 -20.66 -10.39
C MET A 1 -3.37 -20.56 -8.87
N GLU A 2 -3.11 -21.65 -8.13
CA GLU A 2 -2.96 -21.63 -6.65
C GLU A 2 -1.84 -20.71 -6.14
N SER A 3 -0.76 -20.53 -6.93
CA SER A 3 0.38 -19.68 -6.56
C SER A 3 0.02 -18.19 -6.45
N GLN A 4 -0.83 -17.66 -7.33
CA GLN A 4 -1.23 -16.24 -7.30
C GLN A 4 -2.11 -15.93 -6.08
N VAL A 5 -3.09 -16.78 -5.78
CA VAL A 5 -3.98 -16.61 -4.61
C VAL A 5 -3.18 -16.61 -3.29
N LYS A 6 -2.12 -17.41 -3.22
CA LYS A 6 -1.23 -17.43 -2.06
C LYS A 6 -0.45 -16.12 -1.90
N GLN A 7 0.09 -15.59 -3.01
CA GLN A 7 0.81 -14.31 -3.01
C GLN A 7 -0.11 -13.15 -2.61
N GLU A 8 -1.33 -13.11 -3.13
CA GLU A 8 -2.30 -12.05 -2.78
C GLU A 8 -2.69 -12.09 -1.30
N LYS A 9 -2.86 -13.27 -0.71
CA LYS A 9 -3.12 -13.40 0.74
C LYS A 9 -1.95 -12.88 1.58
N ILE A 10 -0.73 -13.18 1.17
CA ILE A 10 0.48 -12.68 1.86
C ILE A 10 0.56 -11.16 1.71
N ALA A 11 0.32 -10.62 0.51
CA ALA A 11 0.30 -9.19 0.25
C ALA A 11 -0.73 -8.47 1.13
N LYS A 12 -1.96 -8.99 1.25
CA LYS A 12 -2.98 -8.44 2.15
C LYS A 12 -2.50 -8.35 3.60
N ALA A 13 -1.89 -9.42 4.11
CA ALA A 13 -1.39 -9.43 5.49
C ALA A 13 -0.21 -8.46 5.70
N ARG A 14 0.57 -8.16 4.65
CA ARG A 14 1.62 -7.12 4.67
C ARG A 14 0.99 -5.73 4.69
N ILE A 15 0.02 -5.49 3.81
CA ILE A 15 -0.73 -4.22 3.70
C ILE A 15 -1.39 -3.86 5.04
N GLU A 16 -2.14 -4.79 5.65
CA GLU A 16 -2.82 -4.57 6.94
C GLU A 16 -1.87 -4.11 8.07
N LYS A 17 -0.58 -4.46 7.98
CA LYS A 17 0.44 -4.03 8.95
C LYS A 17 1.16 -2.75 8.52
N ALA A 18 1.41 -2.58 7.22
CA ALA A 18 2.19 -1.48 6.69
C ALA A 18 1.38 -0.19 6.55
N GLU A 19 0.09 -0.27 6.18
CA GLU A 19 -0.77 0.92 6.01
C GLU A 19 -0.84 1.81 7.25
N PRO A 20 -1.09 1.32 8.48
CA PRO A 20 -1.13 2.19 9.65
C PRO A 20 0.20 2.91 9.90
N VAL A 21 1.32 2.23 9.67
CA VAL A 21 2.67 2.79 9.84
C VAL A 21 2.95 3.84 8.77
N PHE A 22 2.56 3.56 7.52
CA PHE A 22 2.64 4.52 6.43
C PHE A 22 1.83 5.79 6.77
N ILE A 23 0.57 5.64 7.18
CA ILE A 23 -0.31 6.77 7.54
C ILE A 23 0.28 7.58 8.70
N GLU A 24 0.83 6.91 9.72
CA GLU A 24 1.48 7.58 10.86
C GLU A 24 2.69 8.42 10.42
N MET A 25 3.48 7.94 9.45
CA MET A 25 4.66 8.66 8.97
C MET A 25 4.37 9.76 7.96
N PHE A 26 3.44 9.53 7.03
CA PHE A 26 3.20 10.43 5.90
C PHE A 26 1.94 11.30 6.07
N GLY A 27 1.05 10.95 7.00
CA GLY A 27 -0.11 11.78 7.37
C GLY A 27 -1.32 11.67 6.45
N TYR A 28 -1.35 10.71 5.53
CA TYR A 28 -2.47 10.49 4.61
C TYR A 28 -2.69 9.02 4.28
N GLU A 29 -3.91 8.70 3.81
CA GLU A 29 -4.27 7.37 3.33
C GLU A 29 -3.66 7.09 1.94
N PRO A 30 -2.81 6.06 1.81
CA PRO A 30 -2.17 5.72 0.54
C PRO A 30 -3.19 5.16 -0.47
N MET A 31 -2.96 5.46 -1.75
CA MET A 31 -3.75 4.94 -2.87
C MET A 31 -2.82 4.39 -3.96
N PHE A 32 -3.21 3.25 -4.55
CA PHE A 32 -2.49 2.64 -5.68
C PHE A 32 -3.44 1.91 -6.64
N TYR A 33 -3.35 2.25 -7.92
CA TYR A 33 -4.10 1.61 -9.00
C TYR A 33 -3.23 0.57 -9.70
N GLY A 34 -3.03 -0.58 -9.08
CA GLY A 34 -2.20 -1.67 -9.62
C GLY A 34 -2.39 -2.98 -8.88
N HIS A 35 -1.40 -3.88 -8.95
CA HIS A 35 -1.49 -5.18 -8.29
C HIS A 35 -1.29 -5.07 -6.78
N ILE A 36 -2.02 -5.87 -6.02
CA ILE A 36 -1.96 -5.87 -4.55
C ILE A 36 -0.56 -6.20 -4.00
N CYS A 37 0.21 -7.03 -4.70
CA CYS A 37 1.59 -7.33 -4.32
C CYS A 37 2.50 -6.10 -4.48
N GLU A 38 2.37 -5.36 -5.58
CA GLU A 38 3.12 -4.13 -5.83
C GLU A 38 2.74 -3.05 -4.82
N TYR A 39 1.45 -2.96 -4.46
CA TYR A 39 1.01 -2.05 -3.41
C TYR A 39 1.67 -2.36 -2.06
N ALA A 40 1.75 -3.63 -1.68
CA ALA A 40 2.45 -4.05 -0.47
C ALA A 40 3.95 -3.71 -0.51
N ASP A 41 4.60 -3.90 -1.65
CA ASP A 41 6.02 -3.59 -1.84
C ASP A 41 6.28 -2.08 -1.72
N LEU A 42 5.43 -1.25 -2.34
CA LEU A 42 5.54 0.22 -2.29
C LEU A 42 5.29 0.80 -0.90
N LEU A 43 4.36 0.20 -0.12
CA LEU A 43 4.15 0.57 1.28
C LEU A 43 5.43 0.33 2.10
N GLU A 44 6.01 -0.86 1.98
CA GLU A 44 7.24 -1.22 2.71
C GLU A 44 8.47 -0.42 2.24
N GLU A 45 8.58 -0.15 0.94
CA GLU A 45 9.64 0.72 0.40
C GLU A 45 9.49 2.16 0.93
N SER A 46 8.26 2.69 0.96
CA SER A 46 8.02 4.03 1.50
C SER A 46 8.39 4.12 2.97
N ILE A 47 8.01 3.10 3.75
CA ILE A 47 8.33 3.01 5.18
C ILE A 47 9.84 2.94 5.42
N SER A 48 10.55 2.10 4.65
CA SER A 48 11.98 1.87 4.84
C SER A 48 12.87 3.02 4.33
N SER A 49 12.44 3.69 3.26
CA SER A 49 13.16 4.84 2.69
C SER A 49 12.83 6.16 3.37
N GLY A 50 11.67 6.26 4.04
CA GLY A 50 11.15 7.52 4.58
C GLY A 50 10.64 8.48 3.50
N GLU A 51 10.51 8.03 2.25
CA GLU A 51 9.94 8.79 1.15
C GLU A 51 8.65 8.13 0.67
N SER A 52 7.55 8.86 0.58
CA SER A 52 6.33 8.27 0.02
C SER A 52 6.49 7.98 -1.47
N LYS A 53 6.23 6.73 -1.85
CA LYS A 53 6.11 6.27 -3.24
C LYS A 53 4.65 6.10 -3.69
N LEU A 54 3.69 6.41 -2.80
CA LEU A 54 2.26 6.20 -3.03
C LEU A 54 1.52 7.54 -3.11
N MET A 55 0.40 7.55 -3.83
CA MET A 55 -0.41 8.75 -3.99
C MET A 55 -1.30 8.95 -2.77
N GLU A 56 -1.59 10.20 -2.44
CA GLU A 56 -2.62 10.54 -1.45
C GLU A 56 -4.01 10.26 -2.02
N HIS A 57 -4.86 9.61 -1.22
CA HIS A 57 -6.26 9.45 -1.55
C HIS A 57 -6.99 10.80 -1.50
N ASP A 58 -7.08 11.48 -2.64
CA ASP A 58 -7.85 12.72 -2.77
C ASP A 58 -9.35 12.43 -2.82
N SER A 59 -10.00 12.56 -1.66
CA SER A 59 -11.45 12.40 -1.50
C SER A 59 -12.25 13.51 -2.22
N SER A 60 -11.61 14.49 -2.82
CA SER A 60 -12.27 15.56 -3.61
C SER A 60 -12.54 15.13 -5.05
N ILE A 61 -11.89 14.06 -5.51
CA ILE A 61 -12.11 13.48 -6.84
C ILE A 61 -13.30 12.51 -6.77
N PHE A 62 -14.49 13.04 -6.49
CA PHE A 62 -15.74 12.36 -6.82
C PHE A 62 -16.24 12.92 -8.16
N LEU A 63 -16.14 12.10 -9.20
CA LEU A 63 -16.81 12.27 -10.50
C LEU A 63 -18.23 11.71 -10.42
#